data_AF-A0A6B3Q7K9-F1
#
_entry.id   AF-A0A6B3Q7K9-F1
#
_cell.length_a   1.000
_cell.length_b   1.000
_cell.length_c   1.000
_cell.angle_alpha   90.00
_cell.angle_beta   90.00
_cell.angle_gamma   90.00
#
_symmetry.space_group_name_H-M   'P 1'
#
loop_
_entity.id
_entity.type
_entity.pdbx_description
1 polymer ?
#
loop_
_entity_poly.entity_id
_entity_poly.type
_entity_poly.pdbx_seq_one_letter_code
_entity_poly.pdbx_strand_id
1 'polypeptide(L)'
;MKNSRWQWMEYAGLFSLFLTLISLAVGVTINFRPLYVFDIGHLQILDYTSLDQETLLKNFDHLMNYLNNPFKTILSLPDFPVSASGAHHFYEVKILFLVDYAVFFITLIPSILFIKYLQKNDRLWRLIRPFQIGMLLPVVFGFFMMVGFDRFFILFHETFFNNDDWLFDPVTDPIINVLPEEFFMHSFILFFVLLELFFAVFLFLGKNSLKQKRKNSSK
;
A
#
# COMPACT_ATOMS: atom_id res chain seq x y z
N MET A 1 13.50 33.96 -16.18
CA MET A 1 12.26 33.65 -15.43
C MET A 1 11.35 32.58 -16.06
N LYS A 2 11.40 32.30 -17.38
CA LYS A 2 10.54 31.31 -18.06
C LYS A 2 10.82 29.83 -17.70
N ASN A 3 12.03 29.51 -17.22
CA ASN A 3 12.44 28.13 -16.86
C ASN A 3 11.82 27.59 -15.55
N SER A 4 11.50 28.45 -14.58
CA SER A 4 11.05 28.02 -13.25
C SER A 4 9.67 27.36 -13.28
N ARG A 5 8.68 27.97 -13.96
CA ARG A 5 7.31 27.45 -14.02
C ARG A 5 7.22 26.04 -14.60
N TRP A 6 8.05 25.74 -15.59
CA TRP A 6 8.05 24.44 -16.23
C TRP A 6 8.65 23.35 -15.34
N GLN A 7 9.73 23.66 -14.61
CA GLN A 7 10.33 22.74 -13.64
C GLN A 7 9.34 22.41 -12.50
N TRP A 8 8.60 23.40 -12.00
CA TRP A 8 7.55 23.18 -10.99
C TRP A 8 6.45 22.25 -11.46
N MET A 9 6.01 22.36 -12.72
CA MET A 9 4.99 21.46 -13.28
C MET A 9 5.49 20.02 -13.37
N GLU A 10 6.78 19.82 -13.68
CA GLU A 10 7.35 18.47 -13.70
C GLU A 10 7.55 17.89 -12.31
N TYR A 11 7.94 18.69 -11.32
CA TYR A 11 8.01 18.22 -9.94
C TYR A 11 6.63 17.86 -9.39
N ALA A 12 5.61 18.67 -9.66
CA ALA A 12 4.23 18.36 -9.28
C ALA A 12 3.72 17.09 -9.99
N GLY A 13 4.04 16.93 -11.28
CA GLY A 13 3.70 15.73 -12.04
C GLY A 13 4.40 14.47 -11.54
N LEU A 14 5.70 14.56 -11.21
CA LEU A 14 6.45 13.48 -10.59
C LEU A 14 5.86 13.13 -9.23
N PHE A 15 5.64 14.12 -8.37
CA PHE A 15 5.08 13.91 -7.03
C PHE A 15 3.72 13.21 -7.10
N SER A 16 2.83 13.68 -7.99
CA SER A 16 1.54 13.04 -8.23
C SER A 16 1.71 11.59 -8.69
N LEU A 17 2.65 11.33 -9.61
CA LEU A 17 2.92 9.98 -10.10
C LEU A 17 3.41 9.04 -9.00
N PHE A 18 4.33 9.49 -8.15
CA PHE A 18 4.80 8.70 -7.01
C PHE A 18 3.65 8.37 -6.06
N LEU A 19 2.83 9.36 -5.69
CA LEU A 19 1.66 9.12 -4.84
C LEU A 19 0.66 8.15 -5.47
N THR A 20 0.37 8.29 -6.77
CA THR A 20 -0.52 7.36 -7.47
C THR A 20 -0.01 5.93 -7.41
N LEU A 21 1.30 5.71 -7.61
CA LEU A 21 1.88 4.35 -7.60
C LEU A 21 1.98 3.76 -6.20
N ILE A 22 2.29 4.58 -5.20
CA ILE A 22 2.30 4.17 -3.79
C ILE A 22 0.88 3.77 -3.39
N SER A 23 -0.12 4.64 -3.61
CA SER A 23 -1.50 4.32 -3.26
C SER A 23 -2.08 3.17 -4.06
N LEU A 24 -1.69 3.00 -5.32
CA LEU A 24 -2.06 1.81 -6.07
C LEU A 24 -1.47 0.53 -5.44
N ALA A 25 -0.21 0.56 -5.01
CA ALA A 25 0.43 -0.59 -4.37
C ALA A 25 -0.22 -0.91 -3.02
N VAL A 26 -0.53 0.11 -2.20
CA VAL A 26 -1.28 -0.04 -0.94
C VAL A 26 -2.68 -0.61 -1.21
N GLY A 27 -3.47 0.04 -2.07
CA GLY A 27 -4.82 -0.39 -2.41
C GLY A 27 -4.90 -1.81 -2.98
N VAL A 28 -3.93 -2.23 -3.79
CA VAL A 28 -3.84 -3.63 -4.25
C VAL A 28 -3.52 -4.55 -3.07
N THR A 29 -2.51 -4.22 -2.25
CA THR A 29 -2.06 -5.04 -1.12
C THR A 29 -3.16 -5.28 -0.11
N ILE A 30 -3.81 -4.22 0.38
CA ILE A 30 -4.85 -4.33 1.42
C ILE A 30 -6.08 -5.11 0.94
N ASN A 31 -6.34 -5.16 -0.37
CA ASN A 31 -7.44 -5.94 -0.96
C ASN A 31 -7.00 -7.29 -1.53
N PHE A 32 -5.72 -7.69 -1.34
CA PHE A 32 -5.19 -8.94 -1.89
C PHE A 32 -5.55 -10.14 -1.00
N ARG A 33 -6.85 -10.46 -0.95
CA ARG A 33 -7.41 -11.62 -0.24
C ARG A 33 -6.65 -12.95 -0.47
N PRO A 34 -6.09 -13.26 -1.66
CA PRO A 34 -5.32 -14.48 -1.84
C PRO A 34 -4.14 -14.64 -0.88
N LEU A 35 -3.53 -13.54 -0.42
CA LEU A 35 -2.46 -13.61 0.58
C LEU A 35 -2.98 -14.13 1.93
N TYR A 36 -4.12 -13.61 2.40
CA TYR A 36 -4.72 -14.11 3.63
C TYR A 36 -5.11 -15.59 3.51
N VAL A 37 -5.67 -16.00 2.36
CA VAL A 37 -5.99 -17.42 2.10
C VAL A 37 -4.75 -18.31 2.14
N PHE A 38 -3.63 -17.83 1.59
CA PHE A 38 -2.35 -18.54 1.67
C PHE A 38 -1.86 -18.62 3.13
N ASP A 39 -1.93 -17.52 3.86
CA ASP A 39 -1.44 -17.42 5.23
C ASP A 39 -2.26 -18.23 6.24
N ILE A 40 -3.56 -18.48 5.99
CA ILE A 40 -4.35 -19.42 6.79
C ILE A 40 -3.65 -20.79 6.88
N GLY A 41 -3.13 -21.28 5.75
CA GLY A 41 -2.39 -22.54 5.72
C GLY A 41 -0.93 -22.40 6.14
N HIS A 42 -0.25 -21.35 5.65
CA HIS A 42 1.19 -21.18 5.87
C HIS A 42 1.53 -20.86 7.34
N LEU A 43 0.70 -20.07 8.02
CA LEU A 43 0.88 -19.66 9.42
C LEU A 43 0.05 -20.53 10.40
N GLN A 44 -0.64 -21.56 9.90
CA GLN A 44 -1.48 -22.44 10.72
C GLN A 44 -2.54 -21.68 11.54
N ILE A 45 -3.16 -20.65 10.95
CA ILE A 45 -4.08 -19.74 11.66
C ILE A 45 -5.24 -20.48 12.34
N LEU A 46 -5.71 -21.57 11.73
CA LEU A 46 -6.82 -22.36 12.26
C LEU A 46 -6.51 -23.04 13.61
N ASP A 47 -5.23 -23.18 13.99
CA ASP A 47 -4.85 -23.75 15.28
C ASP A 47 -5.13 -22.80 16.46
N TYR A 48 -5.39 -21.51 16.17
CA TYR A 48 -5.62 -20.46 17.15
C TYR A 48 -7.08 -19.98 17.22
N THR A 49 -8.00 -20.68 16.56
CA THR A 49 -9.43 -20.38 16.57
C THR A 49 -10.26 -21.67 16.51
N SER A 50 -11.49 -21.63 17.01
CA SER A 50 -12.43 -22.75 16.88
C SER A 50 -13.19 -22.77 15.55
N LEU A 51 -12.98 -21.76 14.69
CA LEU A 51 -13.68 -21.62 13.42
C LEU A 51 -13.05 -22.48 12.34
N ASP A 52 -13.89 -23.03 11.45
CA ASP A 52 -13.40 -23.57 10.19
C ASP A 52 -12.95 -22.46 9.22
N GLN A 53 -12.22 -22.84 8.18
CA GLN A 53 -11.68 -21.90 7.19
C GLN A 53 -12.77 -21.09 6.46
N GLU A 54 -13.91 -21.69 6.16
CA GLU A 54 -14.99 -21.01 5.43
C GLU A 54 -15.58 -19.89 6.31
N THR A 55 -15.83 -20.20 7.56
CA THR A 55 -16.38 -19.27 8.56
C THR A 55 -15.38 -18.16 8.88
N LEU A 56 -14.09 -18.49 9.02
CA LEU A 56 -13.02 -17.51 9.19
C LEU A 56 -12.97 -16.53 7.99
N LEU A 57 -13.03 -17.06 6.77
CA LEU A 57 -13.01 -16.24 5.57
C LEU A 57 -14.25 -15.34 5.44
N LYS A 58 -15.43 -15.79 5.87
CA LYS A 58 -16.61 -14.92 5.95
C LYS A 58 -16.39 -13.75 6.91
N ASN A 59 -15.81 -13.99 8.09
CA ASN A 59 -15.47 -12.93 9.03
C ASN A 59 -14.45 -11.94 8.46
N PHE A 60 -13.42 -12.45 7.78
CA PHE A 60 -12.48 -11.61 7.05
C PHE A 60 -13.19 -10.75 5.99
N ASP A 61 -14.11 -11.32 5.22
CA ASP A 61 -14.90 -10.59 4.22
C ASP A 61 -15.82 -9.52 4.89
N HIS A 62 -16.36 -9.78 6.08
CA HIS A 62 -17.11 -8.79 6.86
C HIS A 62 -16.25 -7.62 7.34
N LEU A 63 -15.03 -7.90 7.79
CA LEU A 63 -14.03 -6.90 8.16
C LEU A 63 -13.63 -6.06 6.94
N MET A 64 -13.24 -6.71 5.84
CA MET A 64 -12.84 -6.03 4.61
C MET A 64 -13.96 -5.17 4.03
N ASN A 65 -15.22 -5.61 4.10
CA ASN A 65 -16.35 -4.78 3.72
C ASN A 65 -16.51 -3.55 4.63
N TYR A 66 -16.25 -3.67 5.94
CA TYR A 66 -16.25 -2.51 6.84
C TYR A 66 -15.15 -1.50 6.50
N LEU A 67 -13.91 -1.97 6.32
CA LEU A 67 -12.75 -1.13 6.03
C LEU A 67 -12.88 -0.42 4.67
N ASN A 68 -13.45 -1.09 3.67
CA ASN A 68 -13.60 -0.56 2.32
C ASN A 68 -14.83 0.35 2.11
N ASN A 69 -15.86 0.24 2.96
CA ASN A 69 -17.15 0.89 2.72
C ASN A 69 -17.31 2.16 3.57
N PRO A 70 -17.26 3.38 2.99
CA PRO A 70 -17.41 4.62 3.74
C PRO A 70 -18.76 4.72 4.46
N PHE A 71 -19.80 4.05 3.98
CA PHE A 71 -21.15 4.11 4.53
C PHE A 71 -21.40 3.11 5.69
N LYS A 72 -20.52 2.13 5.90
CA LYS A 72 -20.68 1.14 6.97
C LYS A 72 -20.04 1.65 8.27
N THR A 73 -20.83 2.25 9.16
CA THR A 73 -20.32 2.96 10.35
C THR A 73 -19.99 2.06 11.53
N ILE A 74 -20.62 0.89 11.63
CA ILE A 74 -20.45 -0.04 12.74
C ILE A 74 -19.70 -1.29 12.27
N LEU A 75 -18.61 -1.62 12.95
CA LEU A 75 -17.92 -2.90 12.78
C LEU A 75 -18.74 -3.98 13.50
N SER A 76 -19.05 -5.05 12.78
CA SER A 76 -19.74 -6.21 13.31
C SER A 76 -19.18 -7.45 12.64
N LEU A 77 -18.59 -8.32 13.45
CA LEU A 77 -18.03 -9.59 13.07
C LEU A 77 -18.90 -10.68 13.73
N PRO A 78 -19.50 -11.60 12.95
CA PRO A 78 -20.41 -12.59 13.51
C PRO A 78 -19.78 -13.49 14.59
N ASP A 79 -18.50 -13.84 14.42
CA ASP A 79 -17.84 -14.86 15.25
C ASP A 79 -16.70 -14.31 16.13
N PHE A 80 -16.42 -13.01 16.05
CA PHE A 80 -15.41 -12.34 16.87
C PHE A 80 -16.07 -11.21 17.68
N PRO A 81 -16.07 -11.27 19.03
CA PRO A 81 -16.39 -10.11 19.83
C PRO A 81 -15.39 -8.99 19.53
N VAL A 82 -15.87 -7.75 19.65
CA VAL A 82 -15.10 -6.54 19.39
C VAL A 82 -15.32 -5.60 20.57
N SER A 83 -14.27 -5.24 21.28
CA SER A 83 -14.32 -4.26 22.37
C SER A 83 -14.49 -2.84 21.82
N ALA A 84 -14.77 -1.88 22.70
CA ALA A 84 -14.84 -0.47 22.30
C ALA A 84 -13.48 0.04 21.78
N SER A 85 -12.38 -0.42 22.38
CA SER A 85 -11.01 -0.10 21.98
C SER A 85 -10.68 -0.73 20.62
N GLY A 86 -10.95 -2.03 20.44
CA GLY A 86 -10.75 -2.71 19.16
C GLY A 86 -11.58 -2.10 18.02
N ALA A 87 -12.84 -1.73 18.29
CA ALA A 87 -13.69 -1.03 17.34
C ALA A 87 -13.13 0.36 16.96
N HIS A 88 -12.55 1.09 17.92
CA HIS A 88 -11.93 2.38 17.66
C HIS A 88 -10.70 2.24 16.75
N HIS A 89 -9.81 1.28 17.04
CA HIS A 89 -8.66 1.02 16.19
C HIS A 89 -9.04 0.70 14.74
N PHE A 90 -10.00 -0.22 14.53
CA PHE A 90 -10.46 -0.54 13.17
C PHE A 90 -11.13 0.64 12.46
N TYR A 91 -11.75 1.56 13.20
CA TYR A 91 -12.27 2.81 12.63
C TYR A 91 -11.13 3.72 12.14
N GLU A 92 -10.04 3.85 12.90
CA GLU A 92 -8.86 4.61 12.47
C GLU A 92 -8.21 3.96 11.22
N VAL A 93 -8.05 2.64 11.21
CA VAL A 93 -7.56 1.89 10.04
C VAL A 93 -8.46 2.11 8.82
N LYS A 94 -9.78 2.12 9.00
CA LYS A 94 -10.74 2.43 7.94
C LYS A 94 -10.51 3.84 7.36
N ILE A 95 -10.23 4.84 8.20
CA ILE A 95 -9.91 6.18 7.71
C ILE A 95 -8.68 6.13 6.81
N LEU A 96 -7.63 5.40 7.18
CA LEU A 96 -6.43 5.24 6.36
C LEU A 96 -6.73 4.59 5.00
N PHE A 97 -7.59 3.58 4.94
CA PHE A 97 -8.05 2.99 3.67
C PHE A 97 -8.72 4.04 2.77
N LEU A 98 -9.64 4.83 3.33
CA LEU A 98 -10.37 5.85 2.57
C LEU A 98 -9.46 7.01 2.14
N VAL A 99 -8.49 7.39 2.97
CA VAL A 99 -7.45 8.37 2.64
C VAL A 99 -6.59 7.87 1.49
N ASP A 100 -6.17 6.60 1.51
CA ASP A 100 -5.39 6.01 0.42
C ASP A 100 -6.15 6.07 -0.92
N TYR A 101 -7.44 5.71 -0.90
CA TYR A 101 -8.30 5.82 -2.10
C TYR A 101 -8.45 7.26 -2.57
N ALA A 102 -8.65 8.22 -1.65
CA ALA A 102 -8.71 9.63 -2.01
C ALA A 102 -7.40 10.10 -2.66
N VAL A 103 -6.24 9.75 -2.10
CA VAL A 103 -4.92 10.07 -2.65
C VAL A 103 -4.77 9.47 -4.05
N PHE A 104 -5.14 8.20 -4.23
CA PHE A 104 -5.10 7.54 -5.54
C PHE A 104 -5.93 8.31 -6.58
N PHE A 105 -7.22 8.56 -6.31
CA PHE A 105 -8.12 9.20 -7.27
C PHE A 105 -7.75 10.66 -7.56
N ILE A 106 -7.32 11.41 -6.54
CA ILE A 106 -6.88 12.82 -6.70
C ILE A 106 -5.62 12.90 -7.56
N THR A 107 -4.67 11.98 -7.37
CA THR A 107 -3.37 12.04 -8.06
C THR A 107 -3.38 11.35 -9.43
N LEU A 108 -4.32 10.44 -9.69
CA LEU A 108 -4.38 9.66 -10.92
C LEU A 108 -4.47 10.52 -12.19
N ILE A 109 -5.37 11.50 -12.22
CA ILE A 109 -5.56 12.36 -13.41
C ILE A 109 -4.30 13.20 -13.69
N PRO A 110 -3.73 13.96 -12.71
CA PRO A 110 -2.45 14.62 -12.89
C PRO A 110 -1.33 13.71 -13.39
N SER A 111 -1.23 12.49 -12.85
CA SER A 111 -0.22 11.49 -13.25
C SER A 111 -0.38 11.08 -14.72
N ILE A 112 -1.59 10.78 -15.17
CA ILE A 112 -1.87 10.44 -16.57
C ILE A 112 -1.53 11.61 -17.50
N LEU A 113 -1.94 12.84 -17.14
CA LEU A 113 -1.65 14.04 -17.92
C LEU A 113 -0.14 14.31 -17.99
N PHE A 114 0.58 14.10 -16.89
CA PHE A 114 2.03 14.26 -16.83
C PHE A 114 2.76 13.26 -17.72
N ILE A 115 2.38 11.98 -17.68
CA ILE A 115 2.96 10.95 -18.54
C ILE A 115 2.68 11.24 -20.03
N LYS A 116 1.44 11.60 -20.38
CA LYS A 116 1.07 12.00 -21.75
C LYS A 116 1.88 13.22 -22.20
N TYR A 117 2.08 14.20 -21.31
CA TYR A 117 2.91 15.37 -21.58
C TYR A 117 4.36 14.98 -21.87
N LEU A 118 4.98 14.15 -21.04
CA LEU A 118 6.36 13.69 -21.26
C LEU A 118 6.50 12.89 -22.55
N GLN A 119 5.53 12.05 -22.87
CA GLN A 119 5.51 11.26 -24.11
C GLN A 119 5.39 12.15 -25.35
N LYS A 120 4.46 13.11 -25.36
CA LYS A 120 4.25 14.04 -26.48
C LYS A 120 5.50 14.90 -26.80
N ASN A 121 6.36 15.12 -25.81
CA ASN A 121 7.53 15.99 -25.94
C ASN A 121 8.86 15.20 -26.03
N ASP A 122 8.83 13.86 -26.16
CA ASP A 122 10.02 13.00 -26.15
C ASP A 122 10.91 13.18 -24.89
N ARG A 123 10.25 13.31 -23.73
CA ARG A 123 10.87 13.56 -22.42
C ARG A 123 10.68 12.43 -21.40
N LEU A 124 10.16 11.26 -21.79
CA LEU A 124 10.01 10.12 -20.87
C LEU A 124 11.33 9.66 -20.24
N TRP A 125 12.46 9.84 -20.91
CA TRP A 125 13.80 9.58 -20.35
C TRP A 125 14.08 10.32 -19.04
N ARG A 126 13.35 11.40 -18.75
CA ARG A 126 13.47 12.15 -17.50
C ARG A 126 12.97 11.40 -16.27
N LEU A 127 12.17 10.36 -16.46
CA LEU A 127 11.71 9.48 -15.39
C LEU A 127 12.85 8.59 -14.85
N ILE A 128 13.92 8.35 -15.63
CA ILE A 128 15.00 7.43 -15.24
C ILE A 128 15.58 7.77 -13.86
N ARG A 129 16.00 9.03 -13.64
CA ARG A 129 16.68 9.41 -12.39
C ARG A 129 15.73 9.39 -11.18
N PRO A 130 14.53 10.01 -11.21
CA PRO A 130 13.58 9.92 -10.12
C PRO A 130 13.26 8.48 -9.73
N PHE A 131 12.97 7.60 -10.69
CA PHE A 131 12.63 6.21 -10.39
C PHE A 131 13.83 5.38 -9.93
N GLN A 132 15.05 5.63 -10.44
CA GLN A 132 16.26 5.01 -9.90
C GLN A 132 16.49 5.34 -8.42
N ILE A 133 16.28 6.60 -8.03
CA ILE A 133 16.40 7.03 -6.63
C ILE A 133 15.24 6.47 -5.81
N GLY A 134 14.02 6.51 -6.37
CA GLY A 134 12.82 5.98 -5.73
C GLY A 134 12.94 4.51 -5.34
N MET A 135 13.55 3.67 -6.20
CA MET A 135 13.80 2.24 -5.92
C MET A 135 14.76 1.98 -4.74
N LEU A 136 15.45 3.00 -4.22
CA LEU A 136 16.26 2.82 -3.01
C LEU A 136 15.39 2.74 -1.75
N LEU A 137 14.25 3.45 -1.72
CA LEU A 137 13.43 3.54 -0.52
C LEU A 137 12.80 2.19 -0.15
N PRO A 138 12.09 1.47 -1.04
CA PRO A 138 11.50 0.17 -0.70
C PRO A 138 12.55 -0.85 -0.27
N VAL A 139 13.74 -0.83 -0.88
CA VAL A 139 14.85 -1.73 -0.52
C VAL A 139 15.36 -1.45 0.89
N VAL A 140 15.56 -0.17 1.25
CA VAL A 140 16.05 0.22 2.58
C VAL A 140 15.01 -0.10 3.65
N PHE A 141 13.75 0.30 3.45
CA PHE A 141 12.68 0.00 4.42
C PHE A 141 12.41 -1.50 4.51
N GLY A 142 12.43 -2.22 3.38
CA GLY A 142 12.31 -3.67 3.34
C GLY A 142 13.43 -4.38 4.10
N PHE A 143 14.67 -3.89 4.02
CA PHE A 143 15.78 -4.43 4.81
C PHE A 143 15.55 -4.28 6.32
N PHE A 144 15.17 -3.09 6.80
CA PHE A 144 14.90 -2.90 8.24
C PHE A 144 13.72 -3.73 8.72
N MET A 145 12.68 -3.83 7.89
CA MET A 145 11.50 -4.65 8.15
C MET A 145 11.87 -6.14 8.28
N MET A 146 12.75 -6.68 7.42
CA MET A 146 13.22 -8.07 7.52
C MET A 146 14.13 -8.34 8.73
N VAL A 147 14.87 -7.35 9.22
CA VAL A 147 15.80 -7.53 10.35
C VAL A 147 15.10 -7.45 11.71
N GLY A 148 13.97 -6.75 11.79
CA GLY A 148 13.19 -6.62 13.03
C GLY A 148 11.76 -6.15 12.77
N PHE A 149 10.90 -7.11 12.44
CA PHE A 149 9.51 -6.82 12.08
C PHE A 149 8.72 -6.26 13.27
N ASP A 150 8.87 -6.82 14.48
CA ASP A 150 8.12 -6.41 15.68
C ASP A 150 8.31 -4.90 15.95
N ARG A 151 9.57 -4.43 15.88
CA ARG A 151 9.88 -3.01 16.11
C ARG A 151 9.37 -2.14 14.97
N PHE A 152 9.45 -2.63 13.73
CA PHE A 152 8.87 -1.95 12.57
C PHE A 152 7.35 -1.81 12.71
N PHE A 153 6.67 -2.86 13.15
CA PHE A 153 5.23 -2.90 13.37
C PHE A 153 4.80 -1.94 14.46
N ILE A 154 5.51 -1.90 15.60
CA ILE A 154 5.26 -0.91 16.66
C ILE A 154 5.46 0.52 16.16
N LEU A 155 6.58 0.81 15.47
CA LEU A 155 6.85 2.14 14.93
C LEU A 155 5.81 2.59 13.90
N PHE A 156 5.29 1.65 13.11
CA PHE A 156 4.18 1.93 12.20
C PHE A 156 2.93 2.38 12.98
N HIS A 157 2.55 1.65 14.03
CA HIS A 157 1.40 2.01 14.85
C HIS A 157 1.60 3.36 15.56
N GLU A 158 2.75 3.59 16.18
CA GLU A 158 3.10 4.87 16.83
C GLU A 158 3.13 6.06 15.86
N THR A 159 3.33 5.81 14.55
CA THR A 159 3.30 6.86 13.51
C THR A 159 1.89 7.27 13.13
N PHE A 160 0.94 6.32 13.10
CA PHE A 160 -0.42 6.54 12.61
C PHE A 160 -1.46 6.69 13.72
N PHE A 161 -1.20 6.17 14.91
CA PHE A 161 -2.12 6.15 16.05
C PHE A 161 -1.43 6.79 17.26
N ASN A 162 -2.19 7.57 18.02
CA ASN A 162 -1.71 8.31 19.20
C ASN A 162 -2.26 7.75 20.53
N ASN A 163 -2.72 6.50 20.49
CA ASN A 163 -3.38 5.77 21.56
C ASN A 163 -2.89 4.30 21.55
N ASP A 164 -3.35 3.51 22.51
CA ASP A 164 -2.98 2.11 22.67
C ASP A 164 -4.06 1.13 22.17
N ASP A 165 -5.07 1.61 21.43
CA ASP A 165 -6.22 0.78 21.03
C ASP A 165 -5.86 -0.33 20.04
N TRP A 166 -4.67 -0.27 19.45
CA TRP A 166 -4.11 -1.33 18.61
C TRP A 166 -3.51 -2.50 19.42
N LEU A 167 -3.37 -2.36 20.74
CA LEU A 167 -2.96 -3.43 21.66
C LEU A 167 -4.17 -4.28 22.06
N PHE A 168 -4.55 -5.21 21.20
CA PHE A 168 -5.70 -6.08 21.42
C PHE A 168 -5.47 -7.09 22.56
N ASP A 169 -6.47 -7.24 23.43
CA ASP A 169 -6.56 -8.34 24.38
C ASP A 169 -7.21 -9.54 23.68
N PRO A 170 -6.56 -10.71 23.60
CA PRO A 170 -7.10 -11.88 22.90
C PRO A 170 -8.41 -12.42 23.51
N VAL A 171 -8.79 -12.01 24.73
CA VAL A 171 -10.06 -12.37 25.36
C VAL A 171 -11.20 -11.46 24.86
N THR A 172 -10.98 -10.15 24.76
CA THR A 172 -12.02 -9.20 24.34
C THR A 172 -12.04 -8.95 22.83
N ASP A 173 -10.89 -9.14 22.17
CA ASP A 173 -10.63 -8.90 20.76
C ASP A 173 -9.85 -10.09 20.15
N PRO A 174 -10.42 -11.31 20.15
CA PRO A 174 -9.77 -12.55 19.67
C PRO A 174 -9.41 -12.53 18.17
N ILE A 175 -9.83 -11.49 17.43
CA ILE A 175 -9.43 -11.27 16.04
C ILE A 175 -7.91 -11.15 15.90
N ILE A 176 -7.19 -10.73 16.94
CA ILE A 176 -5.72 -10.68 16.93
C ILE A 176 -5.08 -12.05 16.67
N ASN A 177 -5.73 -13.13 17.12
CA ASN A 177 -5.24 -14.50 16.93
C ASN A 177 -5.33 -14.97 15.48
N VAL A 178 -6.17 -14.31 14.66
CA VAL A 178 -6.36 -14.65 13.25
C VAL A 178 -5.84 -13.57 12.30
N LEU A 179 -5.28 -12.49 12.83
CA LEU A 179 -4.52 -11.47 12.11
C LEU A 179 -3.13 -11.33 12.76
N PRO A 180 -2.30 -12.39 12.70
CA PRO A 180 -0.99 -12.38 13.35
C PRO A 180 -0.06 -11.34 12.68
N GLU A 181 1.00 -10.93 13.38
CA GLU A 181 1.92 -9.91 12.86
C GLU A 181 2.57 -10.35 11.53
N GLU A 182 2.82 -11.65 11.36
CA GLU A 182 3.45 -12.23 10.18
C GLU A 182 2.57 -12.06 8.93
N PHE A 183 1.25 -12.04 9.07
CA PHE A 183 0.35 -11.69 7.96
C PHE A 183 0.58 -10.25 7.49
N PHE A 184 0.81 -9.32 8.43
CA PHE A 184 1.16 -7.94 8.10
C PHE A 184 2.58 -7.85 7.52
N MET A 185 3.53 -8.66 7.98
CA MET A 185 4.86 -8.77 7.37
C MET A 185 4.75 -9.18 5.90
N HIS A 186 4.00 -10.23 5.57
CA HIS A 186 3.79 -10.64 4.19
C HIS A 186 3.07 -9.55 3.38
N SER A 187 2.15 -8.81 3.99
CA SER A 187 1.49 -7.67 3.35
C SER A 187 2.48 -6.55 3.01
N PHE A 188 3.39 -6.18 3.92
CA PHE A 188 4.45 -5.22 3.64
C PHE A 188 5.41 -5.71 2.54
N ILE A 189 5.77 -7.00 2.54
CA ILE A 189 6.59 -7.60 1.47
C ILE A 189 5.87 -7.45 0.12
N LEU A 190 4.59 -7.80 0.04
CA LEU A 190 3.78 -7.66 -1.17
C LEU A 190 3.75 -6.20 -1.64
N PHE A 191 3.51 -5.26 -0.73
CA PHE A 191 3.53 -3.82 -1.01
C PHE A 191 4.85 -3.37 -1.64
N PHE A 192 5.99 -3.70 -1.02
CA PHE A 192 7.30 -3.32 -1.53
C PHE A 192 7.61 -3.96 -2.89
N VAL A 193 7.25 -5.24 -3.08
CA VAL A 193 7.42 -5.92 -4.37
C VAL A 193 6.59 -5.23 -5.46
N LEU A 194 5.31 -4.93 -5.20
CA LEU A 194 4.45 -4.23 -6.17
C LEU A 194 5.01 -2.85 -6.52
N LEU A 195 5.45 -2.11 -5.51
CA LEU A 195 6.02 -0.77 -5.70
C LEU A 195 7.31 -0.81 -6.54
N GLU A 196 8.21 -1.76 -6.26
CA GLU A 196 9.42 -1.99 -7.06
C GLU A 196 9.09 -2.37 -8.51
N LEU A 197 8.10 -3.23 -8.73
CA LEU A 197 7.64 -3.59 -10.08
C LEU A 197 7.09 -2.37 -10.82
N PHE A 198 6.28 -1.54 -10.17
CA PHE A 198 5.77 -0.30 -10.77
C PHE A 198 6.91 0.65 -11.12
N PHE A 199 7.88 0.83 -10.24
CA PHE A 199 9.04 1.68 -10.50
C PHE A 199 9.91 1.15 -11.64
N ALA A 200 10.11 -0.17 -11.70
CA ALA A 200 10.83 -0.83 -12.78
C ALA A 200 10.17 -0.60 -14.15
N VAL A 201 8.83 -0.61 -14.23
CA VAL A 201 8.09 -0.30 -15.47
C VAL A 201 8.43 1.11 -15.95
N PHE A 202 8.33 2.13 -15.09
CA PHE A 202 8.63 3.52 -15.50
C PHE A 202 10.11 3.73 -15.82
N LEU A 203 11.01 3.05 -15.11
CA LEU A 203 12.43 3.04 -15.42
C LEU A 203 12.70 2.46 -16.82
N PHE A 204 12.04 1.35 -17.16
CA PHE A 204 12.15 0.71 -18.46
C PHE A 204 11.60 1.60 -19.59
N LEU A 205 10.42 2.21 -19.38
CA LEU A 205 9.84 3.18 -20.32
C LEU A 205 10.78 4.36 -20.57
N GLY A 206 11.37 4.92 -19.51
CA GLY A 206 12.35 6.00 -19.61
C GLY A 206 13.60 5.58 -20.41
N LYS A 207 14.18 4.41 -20.11
CA LYS A 207 15.37 3.88 -20.82
C LYS A 207 15.09 3.66 -22.31
N ASN A 208 13.90 3.13 -22.65
CA ASN A 208 13.52 2.89 -24.04
C ASN A 208 13.34 4.20 -24.82
N SER A 209 12.70 5.22 -24.22
CA SER A 209 12.58 6.55 -24.82
C SER A 209 13.95 7.17 -25.10
N LEU A 210 14.91 7.03 -24.18
CA LEU A 210 16.27 7.53 -24.38
C LEU A 210 16.99 6.82 -25.55
N LYS A 211 16.84 5.49 -25.66
CA LYS A 211 17.42 4.71 -26.77
C LYS A 211 16.85 5.16 -28.13
N GLN A 212 15.53 5.35 -28.23
CA GLN A 212 14.87 5.81 -29.46
C GLN A 212 15.33 7.21 -29.87
N LYS A 213 15.43 8.14 -28.91
CA LYS A 213 15.92 9.49 -29.17
C LYS A 213 17.35 9.49 -29.72
N ARG A 214 18.26 8.70 -29.14
CA ARG A 214 19.64 8.58 -29.64
C ARG A 214 19.71 8.03 -31.06
N LYS A 215 18.87 7.04 -31.41
CA LYS A 215 18.78 6.46 -32.75
C LYS A 215 18.27 7.46 -33.80
N ASN A 216 17.32 8.32 -33.42
CA ASN A 216 16.77 9.34 -34.32
C ASN A 216 17.72 10.53 -34.52
N SER A 217 18.56 10.85 -33.52
CA SER A 217 19.59 11.90 -33.67
C SER A 217 20.84 11.45 -34.42
N SER A 218 21.03 10.14 -34.63
CA SER A 218 22.15 9.57 -35.39
C SER A 218 21.79 9.25 -36.86
N LYS A 219 20.57 9.59 -37.30
CA LYS A 219 20.10 9.51 -38.68
C LYS A 219 19.99 10.91 -39.25
#